data_AF-A0A2X0SIU8-F1
#
_entry.id   AF-A0A2X0SIU8-F1
#
_cell.length_a   1.000
_cell.length_b   1.000
_cell.length_c   1.000
_cell.angle_alpha   90.00
_cell.angle_beta   90.00
_cell.angle_gamma   90.00
#
_symmetry.space_group_name_H-M   'P 1'
#
loop_
_entity.id
_entity.type
_entity.pdbx_description
1 polymer ?
#
loop_
_entity_poly.entity_id
_entity_poly.type
_entity_poly.pdbx_seq_one_letter_code
_entity_poly.pdbx_strand_id
1 'polypeptide(L)'
;MTILNTILDVKPIAQTKTMSCWAAAAAMLVSWKKARIYTELELATMAGPPYIDAFNSNAGLSGSQFVDLATQLGMGVEAPQNFLPAGYESLLKKHGPLWIAAGLGEGGLRRHVRVLRGVSGDGTSNNTKAYILDPDGGRDYHSTMLQFAQELESIAKEEIAVGHDLYTQVIRYS
;
A
#
# COMPACT_ATOMS: atom_id res chain seq x y z
N MET A 1 -1.67 26.99 -9.34
CA MET A 1 -1.35 25.70 -8.69
C MET A 1 -2.65 24.92 -8.56
N THR A 2 -2.63 23.63 -8.85
CA THR A 2 -3.82 22.78 -8.74
C THR A 2 -3.98 22.37 -7.28
N ILE A 3 -5.09 22.78 -6.66
CA ILE A 3 -5.44 22.29 -5.33
C ILE A 3 -5.87 20.82 -5.45
N LEU A 4 -5.24 19.97 -4.66
CA LEU A 4 -5.56 18.55 -4.54
C LEU A 4 -6.47 18.37 -3.33
N ASN A 5 -7.51 17.52 -3.44
CA ASN A 5 -8.45 17.31 -2.34
C ASN A 5 -9.17 15.95 -2.40
N THR A 6 -8.44 14.90 -2.77
CA THR A 6 -9.02 13.56 -2.84
C THR A 6 -8.81 12.84 -1.52
N ILE A 7 -9.90 12.47 -0.85
CA ILE A 7 -9.86 11.66 0.36
C ILE A 7 -11.00 10.64 0.28
N LEU A 8 -10.65 9.35 0.23
CA LEU A 8 -11.59 8.25 0.12
C LEU A 8 -11.98 7.74 1.52
N ASP A 9 -13.25 7.37 1.70
CA ASP A 9 -13.74 6.74 2.94
C ASP A 9 -13.40 5.25 2.95
N VAL A 10 -12.18 4.93 3.41
CA VAL A 10 -11.69 3.57 3.61
C VAL A 10 -11.54 3.34 5.11
N LYS A 11 -12.03 2.21 5.62
CA LYS A 11 -11.92 1.89 7.05
C LYS A 11 -10.56 1.24 7.35
N PRO A 12 -9.83 1.69 8.38
CA PRO A 12 -8.60 1.03 8.80
C PRO A 12 -8.90 -0.36 9.37
N ILE A 13 -8.00 -1.30 9.08
CA ILE A 13 -8.01 -2.67 9.59
C ILE A 13 -6.64 -2.93 10.22
N ALA A 14 -6.62 -3.25 11.51
CA ALA A 14 -5.38 -3.64 12.19
C ALA A 14 -4.94 -5.04 11.75
N GLN A 15 -3.64 -5.21 11.47
CA GLN A 15 -3.08 -6.54 11.21
C GLN A 15 -3.12 -7.39 12.48
N THR A 16 -3.54 -8.66 12.37
CA THR A 16 -3.62 -9.57 13.51
C THR A 16 -2.31 -10.29 13.82
N LYS A 17 -1.34 -10.28 12.89
CA LYS A 17 -0.03 -10.90 13.06
C LYS A 17 1.08 -9.95 12.65
N THR A 18 2.31 -10.18 13.13
CA THR A 18 3.43 -9.25 12.88
C THR A 18 3.84 -9.15 11.41
N MET A 19 3.57 -10.16 10.58
CA MET A 19 3.92 -10.19 9.15
C MET A 19 2.70 -10.13 8.21
N SER A 20 1.48 -9.89 8.73
CA SER A 20 0.26 -9.90 7.92
C SER A 20 -0.16 -8.53 7.37
N CYS A 21 0.74 -7.53 7.38
CA CYS A 21 0.46 -6.18 6.84
C CYS A 21 -0.05 -6.21 5.38
N TRP A 22 0.47 -7.14 4.56
CA TRP A 22 0.03 -7.35 3.19
C TRP A 22 -1.46 -7.73 3.10
N ALA A 23 -1.90 -8.62 4.01
CA ALA A 23 -3.26 -9.14 4.04
C ALA A 23 -4.25 -8.08 4.55
N ALA A 24 -3.87 -7.36 5.62
CA ALA A 24 -4.69 -6.29 6.17
C ALA A 24 -4.88 -5.14 5.17
N ALA A 25 -3.82 -4.69 4.50
CA ALA A 25 -3.92 -3.65 3.48
C ALA A 25 -4.78 -4.09 2.29
N ALA A 26 -4.60 -5.32 1.80
CA ALA A 26 -5.46 -5.85 0.73
C ALA A 26 -6.92 -5.98 1.18
N ALA A 27 -7.17 -6.36 2.44
CA ALA A 27 -8.51 -6.40 3.01
C ALA A 27 -9.15 -5.01 3.08
N MET A 28 -8.40 -3.94 3.37
CA MET A 28 -8.92 -2.56 3.31
C MET A 28 -9.36 -2.18 1.89
N LEU A 29 -8.55 -2.50 0.87
CA LEU A 29 -8.88 -2.25 -0.54
C LEU A 29 -10.14 -3.01 -0.97
N VAL A 30 -10.19 -4.32 -0.70
CA VAL A 30 -11.33 -5.18 -1.04
C VAL A 30 -12.58 -4.75 -0.29
N SER A 31 -12.43 -4.36 0.96
CA SER A 31 -13.56 -3.89 1.76
C SER A 31 -14.18 -2.63 1.21
N TRP A 32 -13.34 -1.68 0.79
CA TRP A 32 -13.78 -0.46 0.12
C TRP A 32 -14.48 -0.78 -1.20
N LYS A 33 -13.87 -1.63 -2.04
CA LYS A 33 -14.42 -1.95 -3.37
C LYS A 33 -15.76 -2.68 -3.31
N LYS A 34 -15.94 -3.55 -2.31
CA LYS A 34 -17.13 -4.40 -2.16
C LYS A 34 -18.16 -3.88 -1.15
N ALA A 35 -17.91 -2.72 -0.53
CA ALA A 35 -18.77 -2.14 0.50
C ALA A 35 -19.11 -3.13 1.65
N ARG A 36 -18.15 -3.98 2.02
CA ARG A 36 -18.26 -4.98 3.10
C ARG A 36 -16.91 -5.09 3.79
N ILE A 37 -16.87 -5.20 5.11
CA ILE A 37 -15.61 -5.46 5.82
C ILE A 37 -15.17 -6.92 5.60
N TYR A 38 -13.93 -7.10 5.15
CA TYR A 38 -13.25 -8.38 5.02
C TYR A 38 -12.14 -8.49 6.06
N THR A 39 -11.97 -9.70 6.59
CA THR A 39 -10.82 -10.07 7.44
C THR A 39 -9.59 -10.43 6.61
N GLU A 40 -8.43 -10.48 7.24
CA GLU A 40 -7.19 -10.92 6.61
C GLU A 40 -7.28 -12.37 6.10
N LEU A 41 -7.93 -13.27 6.86
CA LEU A 41 -8.10 -14.67 6.46
C LEU A 41 -9.09 -14.82 5.30
N GLU A 42 -10.18 -14.06 5.28
CA GLU A 42 -11.08 -14.04 4.12
C GLU A 42 -10.33 -13.54 2.87
N LEU A 43 -9.48 -12.51 3.01
CA LEU A 43 -8.66 -12.02 1.91
C LEU A 43 -7.67 -13.07 1.42
N ALA A 44 -6.93 -13.71 2.33
CA ALA A 44 -6.01 -14.79 2.01
C ALA A 44 -6.73 -15.96 1.31
N THR A 45 -7.95 -16.28 1.76
CA THR A 45 -8.78 -17.33 1.14
C THR A 45 -9.21 -16.93 -0.27
N MET A 46 -9.56 -15.65 -0.49
CA MET A 46 -9.87 -15.13 -1.83
C MET A 46 -8.66 -15.18 -2.77
N ALA A 47 -7.45 -14.97 -2.26
CA ALA A 47 -6.22 -15.00 -3.06
C ALA A 47 -5.72 -16.44 -3.34
N GLY A 48 -6.10 -17.42 -2.52
CA GLY A 48 -5.84 -18.84 -2.74
C GLY A 48 -4.85 -19.49 -1.77
N PRO A 49 -4.62 -20.82 -1.92
CA PRO A 49 -3.92 -21.63 -0.91
C PRO A 49 -2.55 -21.10 -0.43
N PRO A 50 -1.65 -20.61 -1.32
CA PRO A 50 -0.35 -20.09 -0.87
C PRO A 50 -0.47 -18.91 0.12
N TYR A 51 -1.51 -18.09 -0.02
CA TYR A 51 -1.75 -16.93 0.85
C TYR A 51 -2.38 -17.33 2.19
N ILE A 52 -3.19 -18.39 2.20
CA ILE A 52 -3.67 -19.01 3.44
C ILE A 52 -2.47 -19.53 4.23
N ASP A 53 -1.56 -20.25 3.58
CA ASP A 53 -0.36 -20.80 4.22
C ASP A 53 0.57 -19.69 4.73
N ALA A 54 0.82 -18.65 3.93
CA ALA A 54 1.60 -17.50 4.35
C ALA A 54 0.97 -16.77 5.55
N PHE A 55 -0.35 -16.55 5.52
CA PHE A 55 -1.06 -15.95 6.64
C PHE A 55 -0.97 -16.82 7.89
N ASN A 56 -1.24 -18.13 7.77
CA ASN A 56 -1.20 -19.07 8.90
C ASN A 56 0.19 -19.16 9.54
N SER A 57 1.23 -19.21 8.74
CA SER A 57 2.63 -19.28 9.17
C SER A 57 3.23 -17.94 9.62
N ASN A 58 2.46 -16.84 9.61
CA ASN A 58 2.94 -15.48 9.91
C ASN A 58 4.14 -15.10 9.03
N ALA A 59 4.05 -15.39 7.74
CA ALA A 59 5.07 -15.07 6.75
C ALA A 59 4.73 -13.78 5.99
N GLY A 60 5.78 -13.02 5.66
CA GLY A 60 5.71 -11.96 4.65
C GLY A 60 5.68 -12.56 3.24
N LEU A 61 5.55 -11.68 2.25
CA LEU A 61 5.57 -12.07 0.83
C LEU A 61 6.76 -11.44 0.10
N SER A 62 7.24 -12.12 -0.92
CA SER A 62 8.21 -11.60 -1.89
C SER A 62 7.56 -10.65 -2.90
N GLY A 63 8.38 -10.00 -3.72
CA GLY A 63 7.90 -9.07 -4.75
C GLY A 63 7.07 -9.77 -5.83
N SER A 64 7.50 -10.97 -6.24
CA SER A 64 6.73 -11.78 -7.20
C SER A 64 5.40 -12.26 -6.61
N GLN A 65 5.36 -12.56 -5.31
CA GLN A 65 4.12 -12.92 -4.61
C GLN A 65 3.16 -11.72 -4.51
N PHE A 66 3.63 -10.48 -4.48
CA PHE A 66 2.75 -9.31 -4.57
C PHE A 66 2.09 -9.16 -5.94
N VAL A 67 2.82 -9.45 -7.02
CA VAL A 67 2.26 -9.43 -8.38
C VAL A 67 1.20 -10.52 -8.56
N ASP A 68 1.48 -11.73 -8.08
CA ASP A 68 0.49 -12.81 -8.09
C ASP A 68 -0.71 -12.47 -7.21
N LEU A 69 -0.51 -11.97 -5.99
CA LEU A 69 -1.59 -11.54 -5.10
C LEU A 69 -2.51 -10.51 -5.78
N ALA A 70 -1.93 -9.48 -6.40
CA ALA A 70 -2.68 -8.49 -7.15
C ALA A 70 -3.53 -9.15 -8.24
N THR A 71 -2.94 -10.07 -9.00
CA THR A 71 -3.63 -10.80 -10.07
C THR A 71 -4.80 -11.62 -9.54
N GLN A 72 -4.61 -12.40 -8.46
CA GLN A 72 -5.67 -13.21 -7.85
C GLN A 72 -6.83 -12.37 -7.32
N LEU A 73 -6.55 -11.13 -6.90
CA LEU A 73 -7.54 -10.19 -6.40
C LEU A 73 -8.15 -9.26 -7.48
N GLY A 74 -7.80 -9.47 -8.76
CA GLY A 74 -8.30 -8.65 -9.88
C GLY A 74 -7.77 -7.22 -9.86
N MET A 75 -6.58 -7.01 -9.33
CA MET A 75 -5.87 -5.74 -9.26
C MET A 75 -4.71 -5.70 -10.27
N GLY A 76 -4.17 -4.50 -10.50
CA GLY A 76 -2.97 -4.28 -11.29
C GLY A 76 -1.84 -3.69 -10.45
N VAL A 77 -0.62 -3.84 -10.95
CA VAL A 77 0.59 -3.24 -10.37
C VAL A 77 1.03 -2.06 -11.23
N GLU A 78 1.54 -1.01 -10.61
CA GLU A 78 2.25 0.04 -11.32
C GLU A 78 3.74 -0.32 -11.41
N ALA A 79 4.42 0.19 -12.45
CA ALA A 79 5.87 0.08 -12.53
C ALA A 79 6.52 0.72 -11.29
N PRO A 80 7.70 0.24 -10.84
CA PRO A 80 8.42 0.85 -9.72
C PRO A 80 8.78 2.30 -10.02
N GLN A 81 7.97 3.23 -9.52
CA GLN A 81 8.15 4.66 -9.70
C GLN A 81 7.52 5.41 -8.54
N ASN A 82 8.10 6.58 -8.23
CA ASN A 82 7.52 7.51 -7.29
C ASN A 82 6.80 8.62 -8.07
N PHE A 83 5.54 8.88 -7.71
CA PHE A 83 4.72 9.87 -8.40
C PHE A 83 4.81 11.23 -7.72
N LEU A 84 4.62 12.30 -8.50
CA LEU A 84 4.30 13.60 -7.92
C LEU A 84 2.93 13.54 -7.20
N PRO A 85 2.63 14.48 -6.28
CA PRO A 85 1.35 14.50 -5.57
C PRO A 85 0.11 14.43 -6.48
N ALA A 86 0.13 15.17 -7.60
CA ALA A 86 -0.96 15.12 -8.58
C ALA A 86 -1.08 13.75 -9.30
N GLY A 87 0.01 13.01 -9.42
CA GLY A 87 0.01 11.65 -9.98
C GLY A 87 -0.71 10.67 -9.05
N TYR A 88 -0.39 10.70 -7.76
CA TYR A 88 -1.13 9.93 -6.76
C TYR A 88 -2.61 10.32 -6.69
N GLU A 89 -2.92 11.62 -6.76
CA GLU A 89 -4.33 12.05 -6.80
C GLU A 89 -5.07 11.49 -8.04
N SER A 90 -4.40 11.48 -9.19
CA SER A 90 -4.96 10.93 -10.42
C SER A 90 -5.23 9.42 -10.31
N LEU A 91 -4.31 8.66 -9.70
CA LEU A 91 -4.50 7.24 -9.42
C LEU A 91 -5.67 7.03 -8.44
N LEU A 92 -5.74 7.80 -7.36
CA LEU A 92 -6.81 7.71 -6.36
C LEU A 92 -8.20 7.97 -6.97
N LYS A 93 -8.32 9.00 -7.80
CA LYS A 93 -9.58 9.34 -8.50
C LYS A 93 -10.01 8.25 -9.47
N LYS A 94 -9.05 7.63 -10.16
CA LYS A 94 -9.33 6.64 -11.21
C LYS A 94 -9.56 5.24 -10.66
N HIS A 95 -8.78 4.83 -9.67
CA HIS A 95 -8.65 3.45 -9.24
C HIS A 95 -9.05 3.22 -7.77
N GLY A 96 -9.31 4.29 -7.01
CA GLY A 96 -9.59 4.18 -5.59
C GLY A 96 -8.32 4.11 -4.73
N PRO A 97 -8.41 3.60 -3.50
CA PRO A 97 -7.26 3.58 -2.58
C PRO A 97 -6.15 2.68 -3.13
N LEU A 98 -4.92 3.08 -2.83
CA LEU A 98 -3.72 2.41 -3.34
C LEU A 98 -3.07 1.62 -2.22
N TRP A 99 -2.69 0.40 -2.53
CA TRP A 99 -1.85 -0.42 -1.66
C TRP A 99 -0.40 -0.05 -1.93
N ILE A 100 0.35 0.22 -0.88
CA ILE A 100 1.68 0.85 -0.92
C ILE A 100 2.68 0.02 -0.12
N ALA A 101 3.67 -0.56 -0.77
CA ALA A 101 4.86 -1.11 -0.11
C ALA A 101 5.95 -0.05 0.01
N ALA A 102 6.44 0.13 1.24
CA ALA A 102 7.44 1.13 1.60
C ALA A 102 8.45 0.54 2.60
N GLY A 103 9.64 1.14 2.65
CA GLY A 103 10.63 0.87 3.70
C GLY A 103 10.48 1.89 4.81
N LEU A 104 10.12 1.44 6.00
CA LEU A 104 9.92 2.28 7.18
C LEU A 104 11.07 2.11 8.18
N GLY A 105 11.25 3.12 9.03
CA GLY A 105 12.35 3.17 9.99
C GLY A 105 13.67 3.62 9.37
N GLU A 106 14.72 3.65 10.19
CA GLU A 106 16.05 4.06 9.75
C GLU A 106 16.58 3.10 8.66
N GLY A 107 17.09 3.66 7.56
CA GLY A 107 17.61 2.90 6.43
C GLY A 107 16.56 2.30 5.49
N GLY A 108 15.32 2.10 5.92
CA GLY A 108 14.29 1.37 5.16
C GLY A 108 14.07 -0.08 5.60
N LEU A 109 14.79 -0.52 6.64
CA LEU A 109 14.91 -1.92 7.06
C LEU A 109 13.58 -2.62 7.39
N ARG A 110 12.51 -1.86 7.67
CA ARG A 110 11.17 -2.41 7.88
C ARG A 110 10.34 -2.28 6.61
N ARG A 111 10.40 -3.31 5.75
CA ARG A 111 9.44 -3.48 4.66
C ARG A 111 8.03 -3.58 5.24
N HIS A 112 7.17 -2.66 4.83
CA HIS A 112 5.82 -2.54 5.38
C HIS A 112 4.84 -2.12 4.30
N VAL A 113 3.60 -2.57 4.47
CA VAL A 113 2.53 -2.31 3.53
C VAL A 113 1.49 -1.43 4.21
N ARG A 114 1.08 -0.36 3.52
CA ARG A 114 0.07 0.60 3.97
C ARG A 114 -0.91 0.88 2.85
N VAL A 115 -1.97 1.64 3.13
CA VAL A 115 -2.94 2.09 2.13
C VAL A 115 -2.92 3.61 2.03
N LEU A 116 -2.66 4.15 0.85
CA LEU A 116 -2.91 5.56 0.54
C LEU A 116 -4.40 5.70 0.19
N ARG A 117 -5.14 6.43 1.02
CA ARG A 117 -6.56 6.71 0.79
C ARG A 117 -6.83 8.13 0.32
N GLY A 118 -5.84 9.00 0.32
CA GLY A 118 -6.05 10.39 -0.06
C GLY A 118 -4.78 11.22 -0.24
N VAL A 119 -4.91 12.31 -0.99
CA VAL A 119 -3.93 13.37 -1.17
C VAL A 119 -4.66 14.71 -1.12
N SER A 120 -4.20 15.64 -0.27
CA SER A 120 -4.78 17.00 -0.16
C SER A 120 -3.72 18.07 0.10
N GLY A 121 -3.78 19.19 -0.62
CA GLY A 121 -2.84 20.30 -0.50
C GLY A 121 -2.65 21.12 -1.79
N ASP A 122 -1.56 21.88 -1.88
CA ASP A 122 -1.27 22.78 -3.00
C ASP A 122 -0.55 22.13 -4.21
N GLY A 123 -0.28 20.82 -4.11
CA GLY A 123 0.42 20.04 -5.13
C GLY A 123 1.94 19.97 -4.93
N THR A 124 2.52 20.74 -4.01
CA THR A 124 3.95 20.67 -3.66
C THR A 124 4.21 19.58 -2.61
N SER A 125 5.41 18.99 -2.59
CA SER A 125 5.72 17.87 -1.69
C SER A 125 5.65 18.22 -0.19
N ASN A 126 5.95 19.47 0.17
CA ASN A 126 5.97 19.92 1.57
C ASN A 126 4.59 20.35 2.08
N ASN A 127 3.76 20.94 1.23
CA ASN A 127 2.43 21.45 1.64
C ASN A 127 1.27 20.55 1.20
N THR A 128 1.58 19.37 0.65
CA THR A 128 0.59 18.34 0.34
C THR A 128 0.72 17.18 1.31
N LYS A 129 -0.41 16.70 1.81
CA LYS A 129 -0.51 15.58 2.73
C LYS A 129 -0.88 14.29 2.01
N ALA A 130 -0.22 13.19 2.36
CA ALA A 130 -0.64 11.83 2.08
C ALA A 130 -1.50 11.33 3.25
N TYR A 131 -2.72 10.85 2.99
CA TYR A 131 -3.60 10.23 4.00
C TYR A 131 -3.45 8.71 3.95
N ILE A 132 -2.99 8.14 5.05
CA ILE A 132 -2.42 6.80 5.12
C ILE A 132 -3.20 5.98 6.16
N LEU A 133 -3.64 4.80 5.76
CA LEU A 133 -4.07 3.76 6.67
C LEU A 133 -2.93 2.78 6.87
N ASP A 134 -2.58 2.55 8.12
CA ASP A 134 -1.48 1.69 8.50
C ASP A 134 -2.02 0.46 9.25
N PRO A 135 -1.84 -0.75 8.68
CA PRO A 135 -2.20 -2.00 9.35
C PRO A 135 -1.60 -2.15 10.75
N ASP A 136 -0.42 -1.59 11.00
CA ASP A 136 0.21 -1.62 12.31
C ASP A 136 -0.61 -0.77 13.30
N GLY A 137 -1.37 -1.45 14.15
CA GLY A 137 -2.32 -0.85 15.08
C GLY A 137 -3.61 -0.31 14.45
N GLY A 138 -3.84 -0.53 13.14
CA GLY A 138 -5.04 -0.04 12.44
C GLY A 138 -5.16 1.49 12.47
N ARG A 139 -4.04 2.19 12.27
CA ARG A 139 -3.95 3.64 12.42
C ARG A 139 -4.42 4.35 11.15
N ASP A 140 -4.97 5.56 11.32
CA ASP A 140 -5.30 6.49 10.25
C ASP A 140 -4.59 7.81 10.54
N TYR A 141 -3.63 8.19 9.70
CA TYR A 141 -2.83 9.38 9.90
C TYR A 141 -2.44 10.02 8.57
N HIS A 142 -1.74 11.14 8.63
CA HIS A 142 -1.17 11.76 7.44
C HIS A 142 0.30 12.11 7.63
N SER A 143 1.06 12.07 6.53
CA SER A 143 2.41 12.62 6.43
C SER A 143 2.46 13.69 5.34
N THR A 144 3.57 14.41 5.21
CA THR A 144 3.82 15.17 3.98
C THR A 144 4.06 14.22 2.81
N MET A 145 3.79 14.68 1.59
CA MET A 145 4.14 13.94 0.38
C MET A 145 5.65 13.77 0.24
N LEU A 146 6.47 14.70 0.76
CA LEU A 146 7.93 14.55 0.83
C LEU A 146 8.32 13.32 1.67
N GLN A 147 7.81 13.21 2.89
CA GLN A 147 8.11 12.07 3.76
C GLN A 147 7.61 10.76 3.15
N PHE A 148 6.38 10.76 2.63
CA PHE A 148 5.80 9.59 1.98
C PHE A 148 6.66 9.12 0.79
N ALA A 149 7.11 10.05 -0.06
CA ALA A 149 8.01 9.77 -1.17
C ALA A 149 9.35 9.16 -0.73
N GLN A 150 9.95 9.70 0.33
CA GLN A 150 11.22 9.17 0.88
C GLN A 150 11.07 7.74 1.41
N GLU A 151 9.93 7.40 2.01
CA GLU A 151 9.62 6.04 2.49
C GLU A 151 9.41 5.04 1.34
N LEU A 152 8.95 5.48 0.17
CA LEU A 152 8.92 4.63 -1.02
C LEU A 152 10.32 4.48 -1.64
N GLU A 153 11.15 5.53 -1.61
CA GLU A 153 12.48 5.46 -2.21
C GLU A 153 13.47 4.62 -1.39
N SER A 154 13.26 4.45 -0.09
CA SER A 154 14.13 3.67 0.79
C SER A 154 14.21 2.20 0.36
N ILE A 155 13.06 1.55 0.13
CA ILE A 155 13.01 0.15 -0.29
C ILE A 155 13.64 -0.05 -1.69
N ALA A 156 13.46 0.91 -2.61
CA ALA A 156 14.07 0.85 -3.94
C ALA A 156 15.60 0.90 -3.87
N LYS A 157 16.15 1.74 -2.98
CA LYS A 157 17.60 1.84 -2.75
C LYS A 157 18.18 0.55 -2.18
N GLU A 158 17.47 -0.07 -1.23
CA GLU A 158 17.89 -1.34 -0.62
C GLU A 158 17.95 -2.48 -1.66
N GLU A 159 16.91 -2.64 -2.48
CA GLU A 159 16.87 -3.73 -3.48
C GLU A 159 17.96 -3.56 -4.56
N ILE A 160 18.20 -2.32 -5.02
CA ILE A 160 19.31 -2.01 -5.94
C ILE A 160 20.66 -2.36 -5.29
N ALA A 161 20.86 -2.04 -4.02
CA ALA A 161 22.12 -2.29 -3.33
C ALA A 161 22.46 -3.78 -3.20
N VAL A 162 21.44 -4.66 -3.17
CA VAL A 162 21.62 -6.12 -3.12
C VAL A 162 21.50 -6.80 -4.49
N GLY A 163 21.33 -6.05 -5.57
CA GLY A 163 21.27 -6.57 -6.94
C GLY A 163 19.95 -7.28 -7.29
N HIS A 164 18.86 -6.96 -6.60
CA HIS A 164 17.54 -7.50 -6.88
C HIS A 164 16.75 -6.59 -7.83
N ASP A 165 15.74 -7.18 -8.50
CA ASP A 165 14.74 -6.41 -9.23
C ASP A 165 13.94 -5.51 -8.27
N LEU A 166 13.57 -4.33 -8.76
CA LEU A 166 12.77 -3.39 -7.97
C LEU A 166 11.45 -4.01 -7.55
N TYR A 167 11.23 -4.01 -6.24
CA TYR A 167 10.05 -4.55 -5.61
C TYR A 167 8.77 -3.83 -6.06
N THR A 168 7.65 -4.53 -6.17
CA THR A 168 6.35 -3.90 -6.49
C THR A 168 5.93 -2.98 -5.35
N GLN A 169 5.77 -1.69 -5.64
CA GLN A 169 5.50 -0.67 -4.61
C GLN A 169 4.05 -0.20 -4.58
N VAL A 170 3.37 -0.20 -5.73
CA VAL A 170 2.01 0.34 -5.84
C VAL A 170 1.10 -0.68 -6.52
N ILE A 171 0.05 -1.08 -5.81
CA ILE A 171 -1.02 -1.95 -6.31
C ILE A 171 -2.32 -1.16 -6.27
N ARG A 172 -3.12 -1.29 -7.33
CA ARG A 172 -4.37 -0.53 -7.52
C ARG A 172 -5.40 -1.36 -8.27
N TYR A 173 -6.68 -1.07 -8.09
CA TYR A 173 -7.72 -1.72 -8.88
C TYR A 173 -7.60 -1.39 -10.37
N SER A 174 -7.90 -2.36 -11.24
CA SER A 174 -8.01 -2.12 -12.68
C SER A 174 -9.22 -1.26 -13.04
#